data_AF-A0A2N1SXY9-F1
#
_entry.id   AF-A0A2N1SXY9-F1
#
_cell.length_a   1.000
_cell.length_b   1.000
_cell.length_c   1.000
_cell.angle_alpha   90.00
_cell.angle_beta   90.00
_cell.angle_gamma   90.00
#
_symmetry.space_group_name_H-M   'P 1'
#
loop_
_entity.id
_entity.type
_entity.pdbx_description
1 polymer ?
#
loop_
_entity_poly.entity_id
_entity_poly.type
_entity_poly.pdbx_seq_one_letter_code
_entity_poly.pdbx_strand_id
1 'polypeptide(L)' 'MAGTKAGGQKAAAKNLAKDPMFYARIGSIGGKKGTTGGFAANPELARRAGAIGGRISRRKKVIVTEG' A
#
# COMPACT_ATOMS: atom_id res chain seq x y z
N MET A 1 0.49 1.03 27.24
CA MET A 1 -0.52 2.10 27.37
C MET A 1 -1.14 2.36 26.00
N ALA A 2 -2.45 2.56 25.91
CA ALA A 2 -3.11 2.95 24.65
C ALA A 2 -2.52 4.29 24.14
N GLY A 3 -2.46 4.48 22.83
CA GLY A 3 -1.93 5.70 22.21
C GLY A 3 -0.39 5.84 22.20
N THR A 4 0.36 4.94 22.85
CA THR A 4 1.84 4.96 22.83
C THR A 4 2.41 4.08 21.71
N LYS A 5 3.62 4.40 21.22
CA LYS A 5 4.34 3.57 20.23
C LYS A 5 4.45 2.10 20.66
N ALA A 6 4.85 1.87 21.91
CA ALA A 6 4.97 0.53 22.48
C ALA A 6 3.60 -0.19 22.56
N GLY A 7 2.53 0.54 22.88
CA GLY A 7 1.17 0.00 22.85
C GLY A 7 0.73 -0.42 21.44
N GLY A 8 1.01 0.42 20.44
CA GLY A 8 0.71 0.12 19.04
C GLY A 8 1.44 -1.10 18.51
N GLN A 9 2.73 -1.27 18.85
CA GLN A 9 3.51 -2.45 18.48
C GLN A 9 2.94 -3.74 19.06
N LYS A 10 2.55 -3.73 20.35
CA LYS A 10 1.90 -4.89 20.99
C LYS A 10 0.56 -5.24 20.33
N ALA A 11 -0.23 -4.24 19.98
CA ALA A 11 -1.49 -4.44 19.27
C ALA A 11 -1.27 -5.02 17.86
N ALA A 12 -0.30 -4.51 17.11
CA ALA A 12 0.05 -5.01 15.78
C ALA A 12 0.48 -6.49 15.83
N ALA A 13 1.35 -6.85 16.77
CA ALA A 13 1.79 -8.23 16.97
C ALA A 13 0.60 -9.17 17.28
N LYS A 14 -0.31 -8.75 18.16
CA LYS A 14 -1.50 -9.55 18.50
C LYS A 14 -2.45 -9.71 17.30
N ASN A 15 -2.64 -8.65 16.51
CA ASN A 15 -3.49 -8.69 15.32
C ASN A 15 -2.93 -9.63 14.25
N LEU A 16 -1.62 -9.54 13.97
CA LEU A 16 -0.94 -10.40 12.99
C LEU A 16 -0.88 -11.87 13.43
N ALA A 17 -0.68 -12.13 14.72
CA ALA A 17 -0.71 -13.49 15.25
C ALA A 17 -2.09 -14.15 15.11
N LYS A 18 -3.17 -13.36 15.19
CA LYS A 18 -4.55 -13.84 15.02
C LYS A 18 -4.95 -14.00 13.56
N ASP A 19 -4.55 -13.05 12.72
CA ASP A 19 -4.88 -12.99 11.30
C ASP A 19 -3.67 -12.38 10.56
N PRO A 20 -2.84 -13.20 9.88
CA PRO A 20 -1.70 -12.70 9.12
C PRO A 20 -2.11 -11.70 8.03
N MET A 21 -3.36 -11.77 7.56
CA MET A 21 -3.92 -10.90 6.54
C MET A 21 -4.69 -9.71 7.13
N PHE A 22 -4.63 -9.47 8.45
CA PHE A 22 -5.44 -8.46 9.14
C PHE A 22 -5.38 -7.08 8.46
N TYR A 23 -4.17 -6.57 8.22
CA TYR A 23 -3.98 -5.24 7.61
C TYR A 23 -4.38 -5.20 6.14
N ALA A 24 -4.11 -6.27 5.38
CA ALA A 24 -4.51 -6.37 3.98
C ALA A 24 -6.04 -6.39 3.85
N ARG A 25 -6.73 -7.12 4.73
CA ARG A 25 -8.19 -7.24 4.76
C ARG A 25 -8.86 -5.91 5.11
N ILE A 26 -8.45 -5.26 6.20
CA ILE A 26 -9.04 -3.97 6.59
C ILE A 26 -8.72 -2.87 5.55
N GLY A 27 -7.52 -2.92 4.95
CA GLY A 27 -7.14 -2.01 3.87
C GLY A 27 -8.00 -2.19 2.62
N SER A 28 -8.29 -3.43 2.22
CA SER A 28 -9.19 -3.73 1.10
C SER A 28 -10.62 -3.24 1.36
N ILE A 29 -11.14 -3.47 2.57
CA ILE A 29 -12.47 -2.98 2.97
C ILE A 29 -12.50 -1.45 2.92
N GLY A 30 -11.49 -0.79 3.49
CA GLY A 30 -11.37 0.67 3.46
C GLY A 30 -11.27 1.22 2.04
N GLY A 31 -10.47 0.59 1.18
CA GLY A 31 -10.33 0.97 -0.23
C GLY A 31 -11.62 0.81 -1.03
N LYS A 32 -12.39 -0.26 -0.80
CA LYS A 32 -13.70 -0.46 -1.43
C LYS A 32 -14.77 0.53 -0.96
N LYS A 33 -14.71 0.93 0.32
CA LYS A 33 -15.66 1.89 0.92
C LYS A 33 -15.26 3.34 0.69
N GLY A 34 -13.99 3.60 0.38
CA GLY A 34 -13.47 4.95 0.13
C GLY A 34 -14.05 5.51 -1.16
N THR A 35 -14.77 6.61 -1.06
CA THR A 35 -15.38 7.32 -2.20
C THR A 35 -14.58 8.52 -2.64
N THR A 36 -13.56 8.92 -1.87
CA THR A 36 -12.66 10.06 -2.12
C THR A 36 -11.73 9.89 -3.32
N GLY A 37 -11.78 8.74 -3.99
CA GLY A 37 -10.95 8.43 -5.17
C GLY A 37 -9.60 7.80 -4.83
N GLY A 38 -9.01 7.16 -5.84
CA GLY A 38 -7.71 6.47 -5.77
C GLY A 38 -7.37 5.84 -7.12
N PHE A 39 -6.16 5.30 -7.26
CA PHE A 39 -5.69 4.72 -8.53
C PHE A 39 -6.53 3.53 -9.02
N ALA A 40 -7.22 2.82 -8.11
CA ALA A 40 -8.14 1.74 -8.47
C ALA A 40 -9.50 2.25 -8.97
N ALA A 41 -9.96 3.41 -8.50
CA ALA A 41 -11.26 3.99 -8.87
C ALA A 41 -11.20 4.83 -10.14
N ASN A 42 -10.01 5.33 -10.50
CA ASN A 42 -9.78 6.05 -11.75
C ASN A 42 -8.50 5.51 -12.44
N PRO A 43 -8.65 4.52 -13.34
CA PRO A 43 -7.52 3.95 -14.08
C PRO A 43 -6.75 4.98 -14.91
N GLU A 44 -7.42 6.03 -15.40
CA GLU A 44 -6.75 7.07 -16.18
C GLU A 44 -5.84 7.93 -15.30
N LEU A 45 -6.28 8.30 -14.09
CA LEU A 45 -5.46 8.98 -13.10
C LEU A 45 -4.22 8.14 -12.74
N ALA A 46 -4.40 6.83 -12.55
CA ALA A 46 -3.29 5.90 -12.29
C ALA A 46 -2.28 5.87 -13.43
N ARG A 47 -2.77 5.79 -14.67
CA ARG A 47 -1.93 5.80 -15.86
C ARG A 47 -1.14 7.10 -15.96
N ARG A 48 -1.79 8.25 -15.81
CA ARG A 48 -1.13 9.58 -15.91
C ARG A 48 -0.07 9.75 -14.81
N ALA A 49 -0.41 9.45 -13.56
CA ALA A 49 0.52 9.56 -12.45
C ALA A 49 1.72 8.59 -12.59
N GLY A 50 1.46 7.35 -13.00
CA GLY A 50 2.50 6.35 -13.28
C GLY A 50 3.46 6.79 -14.39
N ALA A 51 2.94 7.34 -15.49
CA ALA A 51 3.76 7.85 -16.58
C ALA A 51 4.66 9.02 -16.15
N ILE A 52 4.13 9.97 -15.38
CA ILE A 52 4.90 11.09 -14.82
C ILE A 52 6.00 10.58 -13.89
N GLY A 53 5.65 9.69 -12.95
CA GLY A 53 6.61 9.12 -12.01
C GLY A 53 7.71 8.31 -12.70
N GLY A 54 7.35 7.55 -13.73
CA GLY A 54 8.32 6.82 -14.56
C GLY A 54 9.25 7.74 -15.32
N ARG A 55 8.72 8.82 -15.93
CA ARG A 55 9.51 9.79 -16.69
C ARG A 55 10.49 10.58 -15.81
N ILE A 56 10.11 10.93 -14.59
CA ILE A 56 10.96 11.70 -13.64
C ILE A 56 11.94 10.78 -12.88
N SER A 57 11.70 9.47 -12.88
CA SER A 57 12.52 8.51 -12.12
C SER A 57 14.00 8.60 -12.50
N ARG A 58 14.84 8.74 -11.47
CA ARG A 58 16.31 8.66 -11.58
C ARG A 58 16.85 7.24 -11.37
N ARG A 59 15.97 6.27 -11.09
CA ARG A 59 16.37 4.86 -10.89
C ARG A 59 16.77 4.28 -12.24
N LYS A 60 17.96 3.67 -12.31
CA LYS A 60 18.41 2.96 -13.51
C LYS A 60 17.49 1.75 -13.76
N LYS A 61 17.11 1.53 -15.02
CA LYS A 61 16.37 0.33 -15.41
C LYS A 61 17.30 -0.88 -15.19
N VAL A 62 16.94 -1.76 -14.27
CA VAL A 62 17.64 -3.04 -14.10
C VAL A 62 17.23 -3.92 -15.26
N ILE A 63 18.15 -4.18 -16.18
CA ILE A 63 17.97 -5.16 -17.24
C ILE A 63 18.40 -6.48 -16.61
N VAL A 64 17.42 -7.35 -16.31
CA VAL A 64 17.76 -8.70 -15.88
C VAL A 64 18.07 -9.46 -17.16
N THR A 65 19.36 -9.67 -17.41
CA THR A 65 19.80 -10.57 -18.47
C THR A 65 19.62 -12.00 -17.95
N GLU A 66 18.72 -12.76 -18.56
CA GLU A 66 18.62 -14.20 -18.31
C GLU A 66 19.91 -14.85 -18.81
N GLY A 67 20.56 -15.62 -17.94
CA GLY A 67 21.77 -16.39 -18.22
C GLY A 67 21.50 -17.87 -18.03
#